data_AF-A0A355BWA6-F1
#
_entry.id   AF-A0A355BWA6-F1
#
_cell.length_a   1.000
_cell.length_b   1.000
_cell.length_c   1.000
_cell.angle_alpha   90.00
_cell.angle_beta   90.00
_cell.angle_gamma   90.00
#
_symmetry.space_group_name_H-M   'P 1'
#
loop_
_entity.id
_entity.type
_entity.pdbx_description
1 polymer ?
#
loop_
_entity_poly.entity_id
_entity_poly.type
_entity_poly.pdbx_seq_one_letter_code
_entity_poly.pdbx_strand_id
1 'polypeptide(L)'
;FINKPSERDPSVPLRLAELMMEAGLPEGVLNVVNGDKEAVDALIEDPRVKAISFVGSSDIAQYIYANGAAHNKRVQAFGGAKNHMVILPDADMENVVNQLIGSGYGSAGERCMATPVAVPVGRDTAETLIEMLKPRVESLRIGPSMSEDSDLGPLVTAAHKKRVEGYIQMAIDEGQKCIVDGRG
;
A
#
# COMPACT_ATOMS: atom_id res chain seq x y z
N PHE A 1 18.93 -1.09 17.34
CA PHE A 1 17.83 -1.21 16.36
C PHE A 1 18.44 -1.20 14.96
N ILE A 2 17.98 -2.07 14.06
CA ILE A 2 18.46 -2.12 12.68
C ILE A 2 17.24 -2.01 11.76
N ASN A 3 17.23 -1.00 10.90
CA ASN A 3 16.19 -0.77 9.91
C ASN A 3 16.69 -1.20 8.53
N LYS A 4 16.00 -2.15 7.90
CA LYS A 4 16.18 -2.51 6.49
C LYS A 4 14.97 -1.95 5.72
N PRO A 5 15.05 -0.75 5.13
CA PRO A 5 13.92 -0.14 4.42
C PRO A 5 13.74 -0.74 3.02
N SER A 6 12.67 -0.34 2.34
CA SER A 6 12.51 -0.59 0.91
C SER A 6 13.68 0.03 0.13
N GLU A 7 14.25 -0.75 -0.78
CA GLU A 7 15.31 -0.31 -1.69
C GLU A 7 14.81 0.63 -2.80
N ARG A 8 13.49 0.81 -2.94
CA ARG A 8 12.89 1.66 -3.98
C ARG A 8 12.94 3.15 -3.63
N ASP A 9 12.97 3.47 -2.35
CA ASP A 9 12.82 4.82 -1.80
C ASP A 9 13.60 5.02 -0.47
N PRO A 10 14.91 4.68 -0.42
CA PRO A 10 15.66 4.56 0.84
C PRO A 10 16.10 5.90 1.46
N SER A 11 15.93 7.02 0.76
CA SER A 11 16.48 8.32 1.19
C SER A 11 15.91 8.81 2.52
N VAL A 12 14.61 8.66 2.75
CA VAL A 12 13.96 9.14 3.99
C VAL A 12 14.40 8.35 5.22
N PRO A 13 14.40 7.00 5.22
CA PRO A 13 14.97 6.22 6.32
C PRO A 13 16.40 6.62 6.71
N LEU A 14 17.25 6.90 5.73
CA LEU A 14 18.61 7.40 5.97
C LEU A 14 18.59 8.77 6.65
N ARG A 15 17.84 9.73 6.10
CA ARG A 15 17.74 11.08 6.69
C ARG A 15 17.17 11.05 8.11
N LEU A 16 16.22 10.17 8.39
CA LEU A 16 15.69 10.00 9.75
C LEU A 16 16.74 9.48 10.72
N ALA A 17 17.64 8.58 10.30
CA ALA A 17 18.72 8.10 11.15
C ALA A 17 19.74 9.22 11.48
N GLU A 18 20.08 10.05 10.50
CA GLU A 18 20.90 11.25 10.72
C GLU A 18 20.25 12.22 11.71
N LEU A 19 18.96 12.51 11.52
CA LEU A 19 18.20 13.38 12.41
C LEU A 19 18.11 12.83 13.84
N MET A 20 18.05 11.50 14.02
CA MET A 20 18.09 10.89 15.35
C MET A 20 19.44 11.10 16.03
N MET A 21 20.54 11.03 15.28
CA MET A 21 21.87 11.38 15.81
C MET A 21 21.96 12.87 16.17
N GLU A 22 21.46 13.76 15.30
CA GLU A 22 21.37 15.20 15.59
C GLU A 22 20.53 15.48 16.86
N ALA A 23 19.49 14.69 17.10
CA ALA A 23 18.65 14.77 18.30
C ALA A 23 19.31 14.20 19.58
N GLY A 24 20.54 13.68 19.49
CA GLY A 24 21.31 13.17 20.62
C GLY A 24 21.21 11.66 20.84
N LEU A 25 20.68 10.89 19.88
CA LEU A 25 20.71 9.43 19.96
C LEU A 25 22.16 8.93 19.86
N PRO A 26 22.64 8.09 20.79
CA PRO A 26 23.99 7.55 20.71
C PRO A 26 24.23 6.72 19.44
N GLU A 27 25.46 6.74 18.95
CA GLU A 27 25.88 5.96 17.78
C GLU A 27 25.58 4.47 17.95
N GLY A 28 25.16 3.82 16.86
CA GLY A 28 24.87 2.39 16.84
C GLY A 28 23.52 1.99 17.46
N VAL A 29 22.78 2.90 18.12
CA VAL A 29 21.45 2.58 18.65
C VAL A 29 20.42 2.43 17.52
N LEU A 30 20.48 3.26 16.49
CA LEU A 30 19.73 3.15 15.24
C LEU A 30 20.69 3.01 14.07
N ASN A 31 20.61 1.91 13.34
CA ASN A 31 21.38 1.69 12.11
C ASN A 31 20.40 1.47 10.96
N VAL A 32 20.72 2.00 9.78
CA VAL A 32 19.99 1.72 8.55
C VAL A 32 20.90 0.89 7.64
N VAL A 33 20.41 -0.27 7.22
CA VAL A 33 21.12 -1.18 6.32
C VAL A 33 20.28 -1.35 5.07
N ASN A 34 20.70 -0.74 3.97
CA ASN A 34 20.09 -0.99 2.67
C ASN A 34 20.52 -2.34 2.11
N GLY A 35 19.69 -2.91 1.25
CA GLY A 35 19.94 -4.21 0.64
C GLY A 35 18.65 -4.78 0.08
N ASP A 36 18.63 -6.07 -0.23
CA ASP A 36 17.46 -6.78 -0.72
C ASP A 36 17.19 -8.00 0.18
N LYS A 37 16.82 -9.14 -0.42
CA LYS A 37 16.64 -10.42 0.28
C LYS A 37 17.88 -10.86 1.06
N GLU A 38 19.09 -10.64 0.55
CA GLU A 38 20.32 -11.07 1.24
C GLU A 38 20.46 -10.39 2.61
N ALA A 39 20.19 -9.08 2.67
CA ALA A 39 20.21 -8.33 3.93
C ALA A 39 19.09 -8.79 4.89
N VAL A 40 17.92 -9.16 4.36
CA VAL A 40 16.82 -9.71 5.17
C VAL A 40 17.22 -11.06 5.77
N ASP A 41 17.77 -11.97 4.96
CA ASP A 41 18.15 -13.31 5.41
C ASP A 41 19.29 -13.23 6.44
N ALA A 42 20.28 -12.35 6.24
CA ALA A 42 21.32 -12.09 7.23
C ALA A 42 20.75 -11.66 8.59
N LEU A 43 19.73 -10.80 8.62
CA LEU A 43 19.05 -10.39 9.86
C LEU A 43 18.23 -11.53 10.51
N ILE A 44 17.66 -12.41 9.69
CA ILE A 44 16.92 -13.59 10.15
C ILE A 44 17.87 -14.65 10.74
N GLU A 45 19.06 -14.82 10.18
CA GLU A 45 19.98 -15.87 10.63
C GLU A 45 20.86 -15.42 11.81
N ASP A 46 21.15 -14.12 11.93
CA ASP A 46 22.07 -13.62 12.95
C ASP A 46 21.56 -13.88 14.38
N PRO A 47 22.29 -14.63 15.22
CA PRO A 47 21.83 -14.99 16.57
C PRO A 47 21.74 -13.79 17.53
N ARG A 48 22.35 -12.64 17.19
CA ARG A 48 22.30 -11.40 17.97
C ARG A 48 20.95 -10.69 17.82
N VAL A 49 20.26 -10.86 16.69
CA VAL A 49 18.92 -10.31 16.47
C VAL A 49 17.89 -11.14 17.24
N LYS A 50 17.16 -10.51 18.17
CA LYS A 50 16.20 -11.20 19.07
C LYS A 50 14.73 -11.04 18.67
N ALA A 51 14.42 -10.05 17.83
CA ALA A 51 13.06 -9.79 17.38
C ALA A 51 13.06 -9.18 15.97
N ILE A 52 12.03 -9.47 15.20
CA ILE A 52 11.81 -8.96 13.85
C ILE A 52 10.41 -8.35 13.77
N SER A 53 10.33 -7.16 13.18
CA SER A 53 9.07 -6.50 12.80
C SER A 53 9.08 -6.27 11.30
N PHE A 54 8.09 -6.80 10.60
CA PHE A 54 7.99 -6.69 9.14
C PHE A 54 6.62 -6.14 8.70
N VAL A 55 6.62 -5.26 7.71
CA VAL A 55 5.42 -4.78 7.01
C VAL A 55 5.68 -4.86 5.52
N GLY A 56 4.83 -5.56 4.76
CA GLY A 56 4.97 -5.72 3.31
C GLY A 56 3.90 -6.65 2.72
N SER A 57 4.23 -7.37 1.64
CA SER A 57 3.29 -8.33 1.04
C SER A 57 3.09 -9.56 1.92
N SER A 58 1.93 -10.22 1.80
CA SER A 58 1.60 -11.41 2.59
C SER A 58 2.59 -12.56 2.39
N ASP A 59 3.04 -12.81 1.15
CA ASP A 59 3.99 -13.89 0.85
C ASP A 59 5.33 -13.68 1.58
N ILE A 60 5.82 -12.43 1.61
CA ILE A 60 7.06 -12.08 2.30
C ILE A 60 6.86 -12.04 3.82
N ALA A 61 5.70 -11.59 4.30
CA ALA A 61 5.35 -11.64 5.72
C ALA A 61 5.35 -13.07 6.25
N GLN A 62 4.76 -14.00 5.49
CA GLN A 62 4.76 -15.44 5.81
C GLN A 62 6.19 -16.00 5.81
N TYR A 63 7.00 -15.66 4.81
CA TYR A 63 8.40 -16.06 4.74
C TYR A 63 9.19 -15.58 5.98
N ILE A 64 9.10 -14.30 6.32
CA ILE A 64 9.84 -13.73 7.45
C ILE A 64 9.36 -14.30 8.78
N TYR A 65 8.05 -14.47 8.95
CA TYR A 65 7.48 -15.06 10.16
C TYR A 65 7.98 -16.48 10.38
N ALA A 66 7.87 -17.34 9.35
CA ALA A 66 8.28 -18.74 9.43
C ALA A 66 9.78 -18.88 9.71
N ASN A 67 10.63 -18.18 8.95
CA ASN A 67 12.08 -18.31 9.09
C ASN A 67 12.61 -17.63 10.36
N GLY A 68 12.05 -16.48 10.76
CA GLY A 68 12.40 -15.84 12.02
C GLY A 68 12.04 -16.69 13.23
N ALA A 69 10.86 -17.34 13.21
CA ALA A 69 10.44 -18.27 14.26
C ALA A 69 11.31 -19.54 14.30
N ALA A 70 11.71 -20.08 13.14
CA ALA A 70 12.64 -21.21 13.06
C ALA A 70 14.01 -20.89 13.70
N HIS A 71 14.43 -19.63 13.70
CA HIS A 71 15.62 -19.12 14.38
C HIS A 71 15.35 -18.62 15.82
N ASN A 72 14.24 -19.04 16.44
CA ASN A 72 13.83 -18.70 17.81
C ASN A 72 13.70 -17.20 18.09
N LYS A 73 13.34 -16.39 17.08
CA LYS A 73 13.10 -14.96 17.25
C LYS A 73 11.62 -14.70 17.53
N ARG A 74 11.34 -13.61 18.26
CA ARG A 74 9.98 -13.06 18.34
C ARG A 74 9.69 -12.33 17.04
N VAL A 75 8.59 -12.67 16.35
CA VAL A 75 8.27 -12.05 15.05
C VAL A 75 6.85 -11.50 15.05
N GLN A 76 6.72 -10.27 14.55
CA GLN A 76 5.45 -9.71 14.08
C GLN A 76 5.61 -9.37 12.59
N ALA A 77 4.68 -9.86 11.77
CA ALA A 77 4.72 -9.69 10.33
C ALA A 77 3.33 -9.33 9.80
N PHE A 78 3.24 -8.17 9.14
CA PHE A 78 1.99 -7.60 8.63
C PHE A 78 2.00 -7.67 7.09
N GLY A 79 0.98 -8.30 6.53
CA GLY A 79 0.88 -8.60 5.09
C GLY A 79 0.01 -7.63 4.29
N GLY A 80 -0.40 -8.09 3.11
CA GLY A 80 -1.29 -7.37 2.20
C GLY A 80 -2.75 -7.35 2.65
N ALA A 81 -3.59 -6.69 1.88
CA ALA A 81 -4.99 -6.43 2.24
C ALA A 81 -5.91 -6.36 1.02
N LYS A 82 -7.21 -6.52 1.29
CA LYS A 82 -8.31 -6.27 0.36
C LYS A 82 -9.50 -5.74 1.16
N ASN A 83 -9.47 -4.46 1.51
CA ASN A 83 -10.48 -3.90 2.41
C ASN A 83 -11.80 -3.66 1.67
N HIS A 84 -12.89 -3.94 2.36
CA HIS A 84 -14.25 -3.80 1.84
C HIS A 84 -14.96 -2.68 2.61
N MET A 85 -15.65 -1.81 1.89
CA MET A 85 -16.59 -0.86 2.46
C MET A 85 -18.00 -1.35 2.13
N VAL A 86 -18.77 -1.72 3.16
CA VAL A 86 -20.18 -2.08 3.01
C VAL A 86 -21.02 -0.81 3.07
N ILE A 87 -21.88 -0.60 2.07
CA ILE A 87 -22.73 0.59 1.95
C ILE A 87 -24.19 0.16 2.11
N LEU A 88 -24.82 0.55 3.21
CA LEU A 88 -26.22 0.26 3.49
C LEU A 88 -27.16 1.23 2.74
N PRO A 89 -28.43 0.87 2.51
CA PRO A 89 -29.39 1.75 1.83
C PRO A 89 -29.65 3.09 2.51
N ASP A 90 -29.42 3.19 3.81
CA ASP A 90 -29.61 4.39 4.64
C ASP A 90 -28.32 5.22 4.82
N ALA A 91 -27.22 4.81 4.18
CA ALA A 91 -25.97 5.55 4.24
C ALA A 91 -26.07 6.90 3.50
N ASP A 92 -25.40 7.92 4.02
CA ASP A 92 -25.20 9.19 3.32
C ASP A 92 -24.30 8.96 2.09
N MET A 93 -24.92 8.92 0.91
CA MET A 93 -24.25 8.57 -0.33
C MET A 93 -23.22 9.61 -0.78
N GLU A 94 -23.44 10.90 -0.51
CA GLU A 94 -22.46 11.94 -0.84
C GLU A 94 -21.18 11.76 -0.03
N ASN A 95 -21.33 11.53 1.28
CA ASN A 95 -20.20 11.25 2.15
C ASN A 95 -19.48 9.95 1.76
N VAL A 96 -20.23 8.88 1.44
CA VAL A 96 -19.67 7.60 0.96
C VAL A 96 -18.80 7.81 -0.28
N VAL A 97 -19.30 8.52 -1.29
CA VAL A 97 -18.55 8.78 -2.54
C VAL A 97 -17.29 9.59 -2.26
N ASN A 98 -17.38 10.64 -1.43
CA ASN A 98 -16.22 11.44 -1.04
C ASN A 98 -15.14 10.59 -0.35
N GLN A 99 -15.53 9.70 0.56
CA GLN A 99 -14.59 8.82 1.25
C GLN A 99 -14.04 7.71 0.36
N LEU A 100 -14.83 7.18 -0.57
CA LEU A 100 -14.35 6.19 -1.55
C LEU A 100 -13.31 6.78 -2.50
N ILE A 101 -13.45 8.04 -2.91
CA ILE A 101 -12.43 8.71 -3.72
C ILE A 101 -11.09 8.77 -2.96
N GLY A 102 -11.11 9.29 -1.72
CA GLY A 102 -9.88 9.41 -0.92
C GLY A 102 -9.27 8.07 -0.52
N SER A 103 -10.10 7.10 -0.14
CA SER A 103 -9.62 5.78 0.33
C SER A 103 -9.29 4.81 -0.80
N GLY A 104 -9.93 4.92 -1.96
CA GLY A 104 -9.67 4.06 -3.13
C GLY A 104 -8.50 4.54 -3.98
N TYR A 105 -8.39 5.85 -4.21
CA TYR A 105 -7.44 6.43 -5.17
C TYR A 105 -6.31 7.23 -4.52
N GLY A 106 -6.44 7.62 -3.24
CA GLY A 106 -5.38 8.33 -2.52
C GLY A 106 -4.08 7.52 -2.50
N SER A 107 -2.94 8.19 -2.74
CA SER A 107 -1.63 7.54 -2.98
C SER A 107 -1.67 6.51 -4.11
N ALA A 108 -2.45 6.77 -5.16
CA ALA A 108 -2.69 5.86 -6.28
C ALA A 108 -3.16 4.45 -5.85
N GLY A 109 -3.79 4.33 -4.67
CA GLY A 109 -4.22 3.05 -4.10
C GLY A 109 -3.09 2.18 -3.55
N GLU A 110 -1.82 2.63 -3.53
CA GLU A 110 -0.66 1.88 -3.01
C GLU A 110 -0.60 1.88 -1.48
N ARG A 111 -1.71 1.52 -0.82
CA ARG A 111 -1.87 1.49 0.64
C ARG A 111 -2.52 0.17 1.08
N CYS A 112 -1.98 -0.48 2.11
CA CYS A 112 -2.64 -1.65 2.72
C CYS A 112 -4.01 -1.30 3.34
N MET A 113 -4.23 -0.03 3.67
CA MET A 113 -5.51 0.48 4.16
C MET A 113 -6.40 1.11 3.07
N ALA A 114 -6.04 1.00 1.78
CA ALA A 114 -6.91 1.44 0.69
C ALA A 114 -8.21 0.63 0.67
N THR A 115 -9.28 1.20 0.11
CA THR A 115 -10.58 0.54 -0.06
C THR A 115 -10.79 0.16 -1.53
N PRO A 116 -10.27 -0.98 -1.99
CA PRO A 116 -10.41 -1.41 -3.38
C PRO A 116 -11.76 -2.07 -3.70
N VAL A 117 -12.62 -2.32 -2.70
CA VAL A 117 -13.92 -2.97 -2.89
C VAL A 117 -15.03 -2.21 -2.18
N ALA A 118 -16.01 -1.73 -2.95
CA ALA A 118 -17.27 -1.22 -2.43
C ALA A 118 -18.35 -2.31 -2.55
N VAL A 119 -19.12 -2.52 -1.49
CA VAL A 119 -20.17 -3.54 -1.39
C VAL A 119 -21.50 -2.84 -1.07
N PRO A 120 -22.18 -2.24 -2.08
CA PRO A 120 -23.50 -1.67 -1.89
C PRO A 120 -24.54 -2.77 -1.64
N VAL A 121 -25.39 -2.57 -0.63
CA VAL A 121 -26.47 -3.49 -0.26
C VAL A 121 -27.75 -3.03 -0.93
N GLY A 122 -28.23 -3.79 -1.91
CA GLY A 122 -29.42 -3.47 -2.68
C GLY A 122 -29.11 -2.81 -4.02
N ARG A 123 -30.01 -3.00 -4.98
CA ARG A 123 -29.82 -2.56 -6.37
C ARG A 123 -29.77 -1.03 -6.48
N ASP A 124 -30.72 -0.34 -5.87
CA ASP A 124 -30.84 1.12 -5.93
C ASP A 124 -29.62 1.82 -5.31
N THR A 125 -29.07 1.25 -4.23
CA THR A 125 -27.83 1.73 -3.60
C THR A 125 -26.64 1.57 -4.54
N ALA A 126 -26.55 0.45 -5.26
CA ALA A 126 -25.47 0.19 -6.20
C ALA A 126 -25.53 1.12 -7.42
N GLU A 127 -26.73 1.31 -7.98
CA GLU A 127 -26.95 2.18 -9.14
C GLU A 127 -26.65 3.65 -8.78
N THR A 128 -27.16 4.14 -7.65
CA THR A 128 -26.87 5.50 -7.14
C THR A 128 -25.37 5.69 -6.90
N LEU A 129 -24.70 4.72 -6.28
CA LEU A 129 -23.26 4.80 -6.02
C LEU A 129 -22.47 4.93 -7.33
N ILE A 130 -22.79 4.12 -8.34
CA ILE A 130 -22.10 4.16 -9.63
C ILE A 130 -22.32 5.51 -10.33
N GLU A 131 -23.55 6.01 -10.33
CA GLU A 131 -23.91 7.29 -10.95
C GLU A 131 -23.11 8.46 -10.36
N MET A 132 -22.98 8.49 -9.03
CA MET A 132 -22.27 9.57 -8.33
C MET A 132 -20.75 9.39 -8.34
N LEU A 133 -20.24 8.15 -8.29
CA LEU A 133 -18.80 7.89 -8.21
C LEU A 133 -18.11 8.09 -9.57
N LYS A 134 -18.75 7.68 -10.67
CA LYS A 134 -18.18 7.76 -12.02
C LYS A 134 -17.59 9.14 -12.36
N PRO A 135 -18.34 10.26 -12.31
CA PRO A 135 -17.80 11.57 -12.68
C PRO A 135 -16.68 12.03 -11.75
N ARG A 136 -16.70 11.60 -10.48
CA ARG A 136 -15.67 11.93 -9.50
C ARG A 136 -14.35 11.25 -9.81
N VAL A 137 -14.39 9.99 -10.25
CA VAL A 137 -13.20 9.26 -10.71
C VAL A 137 -12.67 9.88 -12.00
N GLU A 138 -13.53 10.19 -12.96
CA GLU A 138 -13.15 10.83 -14.23
C GLU A 138 -12.50 12.22 -14.03
N SER A 139 -12.87 12.93 -12.95
CA SER A 139 -12.31 14.26 -12.63
C SER A 139 -10.97 14.24 -11.91
N LEU A 140 -10.42 13.08 -11.53
CA LEU A 140 -9.17 12.99 -10.79
C LEU A 140 -7.99 13.52 -11.61
N ARG A 141 -7.21 14.43 -11.01
CA ARG A 141 -6.02 15.00 -11.62
C ARG A 141 -4.79 14.16 -11.27
N ILE A 142 -4.18 13.57 -12.29
CA ILE A 142 -3.00 12.73 -12.15
C ILE A 142 -1.77 13.54 -12.54
N GLY A 143 -0.78 13.62 -11.67
CA GLY A 143 0.41 14.42 -11.95
C GLY A 143 1.59 14.17 -11.00
N PRO A 144 2.72 14.85 -11.23
CA PRO A 144 3.92 14.69 -10.41
C PRO A 144 3.73 15.29 -9.01
N SER A 145 4.52 14.82 -8.04
CA SER A 145 4.41 15.24 -6.63
C SER A 145 4.62 16.73 -6.37
N MET A 146 5.20 17.47 -7.31
CA MET A 146 5.45 18.92 -7.21
C MET A 146 4.32 19.77 -7.81
N SER A 147 3.29 19.16 -8.40
CA SER A 147 2.09 19.88 -8.86
C SER A 147 1.13 20.08 -7.69
N GLU A 148 0.73 21.33 -7.46
CA GLU A 148 -0.16 21.72 -6.35
C GLU A 148 -1.60 21.23 -6.54
N ASP A 149 -1.91 20.86 -7.77
CA ASP A 149 -3.22 20.53 -8.32
C ASP A 149 -3.35 19.03 -8.68
N SER A 150 -2.39 18.20 -8.29
CA SER A 150 -2.49 16.74 -8.45
C SER A 150 -3.24 16.09 -7.29
N ASP A 151 -4.24 15.27 -7.61
CA ASP A 151 -4.97 14.47 -6.62
C ASP A 151 -4.27 13.13 -6.34
N LEU A 152 -3.56 12.57 -7.34
CA LEU A 152 -2.73 11.38 -7.18
C LEU A 152 -1.49 11.38 -8.08
N GLY A 153 -0.45 10.67 -7.62
CA GLY A 153 0.82 10.50 -8.33
C GLY A 153 0.92 9.22 -9.15
N PRO A 154 2.08 8.95 -9.76
CA PRO A 154 2.34 7.69 -10.46
C PRO A 154 2.48 6.52 -9.47
N LEU A 155 2.31 5.30 -10.00
CA LEU A 155 2.70 4.08 -9.29
C LEU A 155 4.21 3.97 -9.14
N VAL A 156 4.67 3.26 -8.10
CA VAL A 156 6.08 3.22 -7.70
C VAL A 156 7.06 2.74 -8.77
N THR A 157 6.65 1.83 -9.66
CA THR A 157 7.53 1.30 -10.73
C THR A 157 6.73 0.93 -11.99
N ALA A 158 7.39 0.94 -13.15
CA ALA A 158 6.79 0.46 -14.40
C ALA A 158 6.35 -1.01 -14.34
N ALA A 159 7.09 -1.86 -13.63
CA ALA A 159 6.71 -3.25 -13.40
C ALA A 159 5.41 -3.36 -12.59
N HIS A 160 5.23 -2.49 -11.58
CA HIS A 160 3.99 -2.43 -10.82
C HIS A 160 2.82 -1.93 -11.67
N LYS A 161 3.03 -0.87 -12.49
CA LYS A 161 2.04 -0.38 -13.47
C LYS A 161 1.55 -1.50 -14.38
N LYS A 162 2.47 -2.24 -15.01
CA LYS A 162 2.13 -3.38 -15.88
C LYS A 162 1.30 -4.45 -15.15
N ARG A 163 1.60 -4.72 -13.87
CA ARG A 163 0.83 -5.67 -13.06
C ARG A 163 -0.60 -5.17 -12.80
N VAL A 164 -0.75 -3.88 -12.48
CA VAL A 164 -2.06 -3.26 -12.26
C VAL A 164 -2.90 -3.28 -13.54
N GLU A 165 -2.32 -2.89 -14.68
CA GLU A 165 -2.96 -2.98 -16.00
C GLU A 165 -3.39 -4.42 -16.34
N GLY A 166 -2.56 -5.41 -15.98
CA GLY A 166 -2.88 -6.82 -16.12
C GLY A 166 -4.12 -7.25 -15.32
N TYR A 167 -4.28 -6.78 -14.08
CA TYR A 167 -5.49 -7.07 -13.31
C TYR A 167 -6.75 -6.41 -13.90
N ILE A 168 -6.62 -5.21 -14.46
CA ILE A 168 -7.74 -4.53 -15.13
C ILE A 168 -8.16 -5.32 -16.38
N GLN A 169 -7.18 -5.74 -17.20
CA GLN A 169 -7.46 -6.54 -18.40
C GLN A 169 -8.07 -7.90 -18.04
N MET A 170 -7.54 -8.57 -17.02
CA MET A 170 -8.08 -9.84 -16.53
C MET A 170 -9.56 -9.72 -16.15
N ALA A 171 -9.95 -8.66 -15.43
CA ALA A 171 -11.35 -8.45 -15.07
C ALA A 171 -12.25 -8.26 -16.31
N ILE A 172 -11.77 -7.55 -17.33
CA ILE A 172 -12.51 -7.36 -18.59
C ILE A 172 -12.64 -8.69 -19.35
N ASP A 173 -11.58 -9.49 -19.42
CA ASP A 173 -11.58 -10.80 -20.07
C ASP A 173 -12.52 -11.79 -19.35
N GLU A 174 -12.66 -11.66 -18.03
CA GLU A 174 -13.63 -12.39 -17.21
C GLU A 174 -15.07 -11.87 -17.32
N GLY A 175 -15.32 -10.85 -18.15
CA GLY A 175 -16.65 -10.32 -18.45
C GLY A 175 -17.12 -9.19 -17.52
N GLN A 176 -16.25 -8.62 -16.70
CA GLN A 176 -16.59 -7.46 -15.88
C GLN A 176 -16.66 -6.18 -16.71
N LYS A 177 -17.56 -5.27 -16.34
CA LYS A 177 -17.70 -3.97 -16.99
C LYS A 177 -16.71 -2.96 -16.39
N CYS A 178 -15.76 -2.50 -17.19
CA CYS A 178 -14.93 -1.34 -16.86
C CYS A 178 -15.74 -0.05 -17.10
N ILE A 179 -16.20 0.60 -16.02
CA ILE A 179 -17.07 1.78 -16.12
C ILE A 179 -16.26 3.06 -16.42
N VAL A 180 -15.08 3.17 -15.80
CA VAL A 180 -14.08 4.21 -16.06
C VAL A 180 -12.76 3.52 -16.33
N ASP A 181 -12.22 3.71 -17.53
CA ASP A 181 -10.97 3.09 -17.96
C ASP A 181 -9.83 4.09 -17.83
N GLY A 182 -8.97 3.88 -16.83
CA GLY A 182 -7.78 4.69 -16.57
C GLY A 182 -6.50 4.13 -17.21
N ARG A 183 -6.58 3.11 -18.07
CA ARG A 183 -5.40 2.54 -18.74
C ARG A 183 -4.87 3.47 -19.82
N GLY A 184 -3.55 3.58 -19.90
CA GLY A 184 -2.82 4.53 -20.77
C GLY A 184 -1.57 5.04 -20.08
#